data_AF-A0AAV2C612-F1
#
_entry.id   AF-A0AAV2C612-F1
#
_cell.length_a   1.000
_cell.length_b   1.000
_cell.length_c   1.000
_cell.angle_alpha   90.00
_cell.angle_beta   90.00
_cell.angle_gamma   90.00
#
_symmetry.space_group_name_H-M   'P 1'
#
loop_
_entity.id
_entity.type
_entity.pdbx_description
1 polymer ?
#
loop_
_entity_poly.entity_id
_entity_poly.type
_entity_poly.pdbx_seq_one_letter_code
_entity_poly.pdbx_strand_id
1 'polypeptide(L)'
;MFADDTYLFIRASVPECAHLLHVFEEYGLTSGQQVNLQKSTICTSANVEDHEKESLANYLGVKEVGLQDKYLGLPVQVQRSKTRTFRFLEDGLAARIRSWKSKSMSLAAKETVIKSVGSASTIYAMSAFRIPATSCRRMNSQLSRFWWANQDKEKGIHWLSWPEVCHSKFEGGLGFRDFDRFNIALLAKQAWRLLQMPDSPIAVLYKARYHPSTSILTSEVGSRASWAWQGILEGRDLLARGLRWRIGNGAVVRILTDKWLPSSPPSSPSLLPTASMSYTFVSELICPQSHSWKVAVLQDLFTVESVELILSIPLPNQLIPDKLVWHYSVSGEYTVKTGYQLLSSELNRTHPPRDLPYDKRFWKFLWQLPVPPKLRVFCWRVARGFLPVRAVLHYKRLVDDNVCPICSNGIESILHSFLHCRVAVELWELAGFGLRRARLSSLSHADCWKTLFFECRLSKTDVANVVFLCWRVWKSRFWAIHKFIQYRGPTLLRQFQAQVEEWRAATSPLTLHQGPRGQGRQVPASRSGRDGLCPDRGVLVRFDGAWRQGSGGGIGLCWFLS
;
A
#
# COMPACT_ATOMS: atom_id res chain seq x y z
N MET A 1 -25.23 14.61 -6.08
CA MET A 1 -26.08 13.42 -5.93
C MET A 1 -25.21 12.19 -6.07
N PHE A 2 -25.25 11.29 -5.10
CA PHE A 2 -24.67 9.96 -5.14
C PHE A 2 -25.75 8.99 -4.70
N ALA A 3 -26.33 8.24 -5.65
CA ALA A 3 -27.59 7.51 -5.42
C ALA A 3 -28.67 8.44 -4.83
N ASP A 4 -29.22 8.12 -3.67
CA ASP A 4 -30.23 8.89 -2.93
C ASP A 4 -29.62 10.07 -2.13
N ASP A 5 -28.34 9.98 -1.76
CA ASP A 5 -27.66 11.03 -1.00
C ASP A 5 -27.38 12.27 -1.89
N THR A 6 -27.98 13.41 -1.55
CA THR A 6 -27.85 14.65 -2.33
C THR A 6 -27.47 15.85 -1.48
N TYR A 7 -26.51 16.64 -1.99
CA TYR A 7 -26.18 17.96 -1.46
C TYR A 7 -26.78 19.05 -2.34
N LEU A 8 -27.47 19.98 -1.69
CA LEU A 8 -28.01 21.19 -2.31
C LEU A 8 -27.39 22.40 -1.63
N PHE A 9 -27.04 23.40 -2.44
CA PHE A 9 -26.54 24.67 -1.96
C PHE A 9 -27.58 25.72 -2.32
N ILE A 10 -28.19 26.32 -1.28
CA ILE A 10 -29.15 27.41 -1.42
C ILE A 10 -28.65 28.62 -0.64
N ARG A 11 -29.13 29.81 -1.00
CA ARG A 11 -28.90 31.00 -0.20
C ARG A 11 -29.67 30.85 1.12
N ALA A 12 -29.07 31.28 2.22
CA ALA A 12 -29.70 31.21 3.54
C ALA A 12 -30.82 32.25 3.66
N SER A 13 -32.00 31.93 3.15
CA SER A 13 -33.19 32.76 3.25
C SER A 13 -34.46 31.90 3.21
N VAL A 14 -35.50 32.34 3.92
CA VAL A 14 -36.79 31.63 3.97
C VAL A 14 -37.44 31.48 2.58
N PRO A 15 -37.42 32.48 1.67
CA PRO A 15 -37.97 32.31 0.33
C PRO A 15 -37.30 31.20 -0.49
N GLU A 16 -35.98 31.04 -0.35
CA GLU A 16 -35.23 29.98 -1.04
C GLU A 16 -35.55 28.61 -0.45
N CYS A 17 -35.70 28.50 0.87
CA CYS A 17 -36.18 27.29 1.52
C CYS A 17 -37.60 26.92 1.06
N ALA A 18 -38.49 27.90 0.94
CA ALA A 18 -39.85 27.69 0.44
C ALA A 18 -39.85 27.17 -1.00
N HIS A 19 -39.04 27.79 -1.86
CA HIS A 19 -38.87 27.35 -3.23
C HIS A 19 -38.31 25.92 -3.31
N LEU A 20 -37.32 25.59 -2.47
CA LEU A 20 -36.76 24.24 -2.41
C LEU A 20 -37.81 23.19 -2.01
N LEU A 21 -38.64 23.48 -1.01
CA LEU A 21 -39.72 22.57 -0.60
C LEU A 21 -40.74 22.37 -1.72
N HIS A 22 -41.08 23.43 -2.44
CA HIS A 22 -41.96 23.33 -3.61
C HIS A 22 -41.37 22.44 -4.71
N VAL A 23 -40.07 22.60 -5.00
CA VAL A 23 -39.35 21.72 -5.94
C VAL A 23 -39.37 20.26 -5.48
N PHE A 24 -39.23 20.00 -4.18
CA PHE A 24 -39.32 18.63 -3.65
C PHE A 24 -40.73 18.06 -3.76
N GLU A 25 -41.76 18.87 -3.57
CA GLU A 25 -43.16 18.46 -3.74
C GLU A 25 -43.45 18.13 -5.20
N GLU A 26 -43.09 19.00 -6.14
CA GLU A 26 -43.26 18.77 -7.57
C GLU A 26 -42.48 17.53 -8.04
N TYR A 27 -41.24 17.38 -7.57
CA TYR A 27 -40.45 16.18 -7.81
C TYR A 27 -41.14 14.93 -7.26
N GLY A 28 -41.74 15.00 -6.07
CA GLY A 28 -42.42 13.86 -5.48
C GLY A 28 -43.70 13.48 -6.21
N LEU A 29 -44.46 14.47 -6.67
CA LEU A 29 -45.67 14.26 -7.49
C LEU A 29 -45.33 13.62 -8.84
N THR A 30 -44.21 14.00 -9.45
CA THR A 30 -43.81 13.50 -10.77
C THR A 30 -43.06 12.17 -10.73
N SER A 31 -42.20 11.95 -9.73
CA SER A 31 -41.35 10.75 -9.62
C SER A 31 -41.94 9.65 -8.74
N GLY A 32 -42.92 9.97 -7.88
CA GLY A 32 -43.42 9.08 -6.83
C GLY A 32 -42.47 8.90 -5.64
N GLN A 33 -41.35 9.64 -5.59
CA GLN A 33 -40.38 9.58 -4.49
C GLN A 33 -40.63 10.68 -3.45
N GLN A 34 -40.17 10.49 -2.21
CA GLN A 34 -40.28 11.52 -1.17
C GLN A 34 -38.94 11.75 -0.48
N VAL A 35 -38.67 13.02 -0.16
CA VAL A 35 -37.48 13.41 0.60
C VAL A 35 -37.67 13.00 2.07
N ASN A 36 -36.71 12.27 2.62
CA ASN A 36 -36.72 11.88 4.02
C ASN A 36 -36.17 13.00 4.91
N LEU A 37 -37.03 13.95 5.29
CA LEU A 37 -36.66 15.11 6.13
C LEU A 37 -36.05 14.72 7.49
N GLN A 38 -36.37 13.53 8.01
CA GLN A 38 -35.80 13.04 9.27
C GLN A 38 -34.32 12.63 9.15
N LYS A 39 -33.91 12.20 7.96
CA LYS A 39 -32.51 11.90 7.62
C LYS A 39 -31.79 13.10 7.02
N SER A 40 -32.53 14.03 6.43
CA SER A 40 -32.00 15.28 5.89
C SER A 40 -31.56 16.22 7.00
N THR A 41 -30.55 17.01 6.67
CA THR A 41 -29.97 17.97 7.59
C THR A 41 -29.60 19.26 6.90
N ILE A 42 -29.63 20.37 7.66
CA ILE A 42 -29.14 21.66 7.20
C ILE A 42 -27.82 22.00 7.89
N CYS A 43 -26.91 22.59 7.12
CA CYS A 43 -25.69 23.19 7.62
C CYS A 43 -25.55 24.60 7.04
N THR A 44 -25.30 25.57 7.89
CA THR A 44 -25.22 26.99 7.53
C THR A 44 -23.79 27.51 7.63
N SER A 45 -23.52 28.63 6.96
CA SER A 45 -22.21 29.28 7.06
C SER A 45 -22.03 29.92 8.44
N ALA A 46 -20.77 30.14 8.84
CA ALA A 46 -20.46 30.82 10.10
C ALA A 46 -20.96 32.28 10.18
N ASN A 47 -21.41 32.85 9.06
CA ASN A 47 -21.90 34.23 8.98
C ASN A 47 -23.41 34.34 9.20
N VAL A 48 -24.13 33.22 9.32
CA VAL A 48 -25.57 33.21 9.63
C VAL A 48 -25.73 33.30 11.14
N GLU A 49 -26.64 34.14 11.63
CA GLU A 49 -26.89 34.27 13.07
C GLU A 49 -27.64 33.04 13.61
N ASP A 50 -27.41 32.68 14.88
CA ASP A 50 -27.96 31.44 15.45
C ASP A 50 -29.51 31.41 15.40
N HIS A 51 -30.16 32.56 15.58
CA HIS A 51 -31.62 32.68 15.48
C HIS A 51 -32.14 32.40 14.05
N GLU A 52 -31.39 32.81 13.02
CA GLU A 52 -31.73 32.55 11.62
C GLU A 52 -31.51 31.07 11.27
N LYS A 53 -30.48 30.43 11.82
CA LYS A 53 -30.22 28.99 11.58
C LYS A 53 -31.37 28.13 12.08
N GLU A 54 -31.82 28.39 13.31
CA GLU A 54 -32.93 27.68 13.92
C GLU A 54 -34.23 27.91 13.13
N SER A 55 -34.46 29.16 12.71
CA SER A 55 -35.61 29.52 11.88
C SER A 55 -35.62 28.77 10.54
N LEU A 56 -34.48 28.70 9.84
CA LEU A 56 -34.35 27.98 8.56
C LEU A 56 -34.49 26.47 8.74
N ALA A 57 -33.92 25.90 9.79
CA ALA A 57 -34.02 24.47 10.11
C ALA A 57 -35.46 24.07 10.41
N ASN A 58 -36.15 24.86 11.25
CA ASN A 58 -37.56 24.66 11.58
C ASN A 58 -38.45 24.78 10.35
N TYR A 59 -38.20 25.78 9.49
CA TYR A 59 -38.97 25.98 8.26
C TYR A 59 -38.83 24.79 7.29
N LEU A 60 -37.63 24.25 7.14
CA LEU A 60 -37.38 23.06 6.30
C LEU A 60 -37.83 21.75 6.95
N GLY A 61 -38.15 21.74 8.24
CA GLY A 61 -38.48 20.52 8.99
C GLY A 61 -37.31 19.56 9.14
N VAL A 62 -36.07 20.06 9.12
CA VAL A 62 -34.84 19.26 9.21
C VAL A 62 -34.04 19.62 10.46
N LYS A 63 -33.17 18.71 10.90
CA LYS A 63 -32.27 19.00 12.01
C LYS A 63 -31.13 19.91 11.54
N GLU A 64 -30.87 20.98 12.30
CA GLU A 64 -29.59 21.66 12.21
C GLU A 64 -28.51 20.74 12.78
N VAL A 65 -27.45 20.53 12.01
CA VAL A 65 -26.26 19.83 12.48
C VAL A 65 -25.07 20.74 12.32
N GLY A 66 -24.24 20.71 13.36
CA GLY A 66 -22.95 21.36 13.32
C GLY A 66 -22.06 20.76 12.22
N LEU A 67 -20.99 21.50 11.91
CA LEU A 67 -19.97 21.20 10.90
C LEU A 67 -19.16 19.90 11.13
N GLN A 68 -19.64 18.96 11.96
CA GLN A 68 -19.00 17.67 12.25
C GLN A 68 -19.66 16.49 11.52
N ASP A 69 -20.74 16.75 10.79
CA ASP A 69 -21.41 15.72 10.01
C ASP A 69 -20.57 15.22 8.84
N LYS A 70 -20.91 14.01 8.41
CA LYS A 70 -20.20 13.30 7.35
C LYS A 70 -21.12 13.03 6.19
N TYR A 71 -20.56 13.17 4.99
CA TYR A 71 -21.18 12.74 3.76
C TYR A 71 -20.33 11.67 3.11
N LEU A 72 -20.96 10.54 2.77
CA LEU A 72 -20.28 9.34 2.29
C LEU A 72 -19.13 8.88 3.22
N GLY A 73 -19.21 9.21 4.51
CA GLY A 73 -18.18 8.90 5.51
C GLY A 73 -17.00 9.88 5.59
N LEU A 74 -17.04 11.01 4.88
CA LEU A 74 -16.04 12.08 4.95
C LEU A 74 -16.61 13.36 5.59
N PRO A 75 -15.78 14.14 6.31
CA PRO A 75 -16.24 15.40 6.89
C PRO A 75 -16.63 16.38 5.78
N VAL A 76 -17.81 16.99 5.94
CA VAL A 76 -18.36 17.97 4.98
C VAL A 76 -17.51 19.24 4.97
N GLN A 77 -17.13 19.70 6.17
CA GLN A 77 -16.22 20.83 6.34
C GLN A 77 -15.07 20.46 7.27
N VAL A 78 -13.86 20.80 6.85
CA VAL A 78 -12.66 20.56 7.67
C VAL A 78 -12.45 21.74 8.62
N GLN A 79 -12.77 21.54 9.91
CA GLN A 79 -12.70 22.58 10.94
C GLN A 79 -11.27 23.08 11.22
N ARG A 80 -11.12 24.11 12.07
CA ARG A 80 -9.81 24.60 12.53
C ARG A 80 -8.97 23.47 13.14
N SER A 81 -9.58 22.65 14.00
CA SER A 81 -8.95 21.45 14.55
C SER A 81 -9.03 20.27 13.58
N LYS A 82 -7.99 20.09 12.76
CA LYS A 82 -7.88 18.98 11.81
C LYS A 82 -7.85 17.63 12.53
N THR A 83 -7.13 17.55 13.64
CA THR A 83 -7.04 16.33 14.47
C THR A 83 -8.41 15.92 15.03
N ARG A 84 -9.26 16.88 15.43
CA ARG A 84 -10.63 16.59 15.86
C ARG A 84 -11.48 16.08 14.68
N THR A 85 -11.38 16.74 13.53
CA THR A 85 -12.12 16.40 12.31
C THR A 85 -11.88 14.96 11.88
N PHE A 86 -10.63 14.48 11.92
CA PHE A 86 -10.26 13.14 11.46
C PHE A 86 -10.22 12.06 12.57
N ARG A 87 -10.66 12.39 13.80
CA ARG A 87 -10.66 11.44 14.92
C ARG A 87 -11.48 10.19 14.63
N PHE A 88 -12.54 10.29 13.82
CA PHE A 88 -13.35 9.14 13.42
C PHE A 88 -12.55 8.04 12.70
N LEU A 89 -11.44 8.37 12.02
CA LEU A 89 -10.56 7.37 11.41
C LEU A 89 -9.80 6.60 12.48
N GLU A 90 -9.29 7.29 13.50
CA GLU A 90 -8.64 6.67 14.66
C GLU A 90 -9.61 5.75 15.41
N ASP A 91 -10.83 6.21 15.64
CA ASP A 91 -11.86 5.47 16.38
C ASP A 91 -12.37 4.28 15.56
N GLY A 92 -12.61 4.48 14.26
CA GLY A 92 -13.03 3.43 13.35
C GLY A 92 -11.97 2.34 13.17
N LEU A 93 -10.69 2.71 13.10
CA LEU A 93 -9.59 1.75 13.09
C LEU A 93 -9.51 0.98 14.41
N ALA A 94 -9.61 1.69 15.55
CA ALA A 94 -9.61 1.08 16.87
C ALA A 94 -10.79 0.10 17.06
N ALA A 95 -11.98 0.45 16.59
CA ALA A 95 -13.16 -0.42 16.64
C ALA A 95 -12.94 -1.72 15.85
N ARG A 96 -12.37 -1.63 14.65
CA ARG A 96 -12.01 -2.82 13.86
C ARG A 96 -10.95 -3.66 14.57
N ILE A 97 -9.91 -3.04 15.11
CA ILE A 97 -8.88 -3.75 15.89
C ILE A 97 -9.49 -4.49 17.07
N ARG A 98 -10.42 -3.87 17.81
CA ARG A 98 -11.13 -4.50 18.93
C ARG A 98 -11.98 -5.69 18.50
N SER A 99 -12.54 -5.67 17.29
CA SER A 99 -13.31 -6.79 16.74
C SER A 99 -12.44 -8.01 16.37
N TRP A 100 -11.13 -7.80 16.18
CA TRP A 100 -10.21 -8.88 15.85
C TRP A 100 -9.79 -9.61 17.12
N LYS A 101 -10.18 -10.89 17.24
CA LYS A 101 -9.79 -11.78 18.35
C LYS A 101 -8.29 -12.05 18.29
N SER A 102 -7.46 -11.19 18.87
CA SER A 102 -6.01 -11.26 18.73
C SER A 102 -5.43 -12.54 19.33
N LYS A 103 -6.09 -13.09 20.37
CA LYS A 103 -5.73 -14.34 21.05
C LYS A 103 -5.81 -15.60 20.16
N SER A 104 -6.67 -15.62 19.15
CA SER A 104 -6.83 -16.79 18.26
C SER A 104 -6.10 -16.63 16.92
N MET A 105 -5.38 -15.53 16.70
CA MET A 105 -4.76 -15.22 15.41
C MET A 105 -3.28 -15.54 15.40
N SER A 106 -2.86 -16.32 14.40
CA SER A 106 -1.44 -16.42 14.07
C SER A 106 -0.88 -15.06 13.61
N LEU A 107 0.43 -14.84 13.73
CA LEU A 107 1.08 -13.63 13.21
C LEU A 107 0.82 -13.44 11.70
N ALA A 108 0.78 -14.52 10.92
CA ALA A 108 0.43 -14.43 9.51
C ALA A 108 -1.02 -13.95 9.28
N ALA A 109 -1.97 -14.39 10.11
CA ALA A 109 -3.35 -13.90 10.05
C ALA A 109 -3.43 -12.41 10.43
N LYS A 110 -2.67 -11.97 11.44
CA LYS A 110 -2.57 -10.55 11.80
C LYS A 110 -2.01 -9.72 10.64
N GLU A 111 -0.98 -10.22 9.97
CA GLU A 111 -0.38 -9.55 8.80
C GLU A 111 -1.44 -9.32 7.72
N THR A 112 -2.21 -10.36 7.41
CA THR A 112 -3.29 -10.30 6.42
C THR A 112 -4.32 -9.25 6.79
N VAL A 113 -4.86 -9.29 8.01
CA VAL A 113 -5.95 -8.39 8.43
C VAL A 113 -5.50 -6.93 8.55
N ILE A 114 -4.27 -6.68 9.02
CA ILE A 114 -3.69 -5.32 9.03
C ILE A 114 -3.65 -4.77 7.60
N LYS A 115 -3.21 -5.56 6.62
CA LYS A 115 -3.06 -5.11 5.23
C LYS A 115 -4.39 -4.98 4.50
N SER A 116 -5.28 -5.96 4.63
CA SER A 116 -6.53 -6.02 3.87
C SER A 116 -7.64 -5.17 4.47
N VAL A 117 -7.68 -5.01 5.79
CA VAL A 117 -8.75 -4.28 6.49
C VAL A 117 -8.21 -3.00 7.13
N GLY A 118 -7.16 -3.12 7.96
CA GLY A 118 -6.62 -1.99 8.73
C GLY A 118 -6.20 -0.84 7.82
N SER A 119 -5.20 -1.08 6.95
CA SER A 119 -4.70 -0.09 6.01
C SER A 119 -5.72 0.31 4.95
N ALA A 120 -6.62 -0.59 4.54
CA ALA A 120 -7.61 -0.30 3.51
C ALA A 120 -8.70 0.67 3.99
N SER A 121 -9.10 0.55 5.26
CA SER A 121 -10.20 1.33 5.84
C SER A 121 -9.96 2.84 5.89
N THR A 122 -8.71 3.28 5.80
CA THR A 122 -8.34 4.71 5.82
C THR A 122 -8.09 5.28 4.42
N ILE A 123 -8.01 4.44 3.38
CA ILE A 123 -7.64 4.84 2.02
C ILE A 123 -8.58 5.91 1.49
N TYR A 124 -9.88 5.74 1.66
CA TYR A 124 -10.89 6.64 1.13
C TYR A 124 -10.65 8.08 1.59
N ALA A 125 -10.56 8.31 2.90
CA ALA A 125 -10.26 9.63 3.46
C ALA A 125 -8.85 10.13 3.12
N MET A 126 -7.83 9.27 3.20
CA MET A 126 -6.44 9.64 2.86
C MET A 126 -6.24 9.96 1.38
N SER A 127 -7.13 9.50 0.50
CA SER A 127 -7.09 9.83 -0.92
C SER A 127 -7.67 11.19 -1.25
N ALA A 128 -8.45 11.78 -0.33
CA ALA A 128 -9.10 13.07 -0.51
C ALA A 128 -8.46 14.18 0.33
N PHE A 129 -7.94 13.84 1.52
CA PHE A 129 -7.41 14.81 2.47
C PHE A 129 -6.05 14.41 3.01
N ARG A 130 -5.25 15.43 3.37
CA ARG A 130 -4.09 15.23 4.22
C ARG A 130 -4.52 14.98 5.66
N ILE A 131 -4.26 13.78 6.16
CA ILE A 131 -4.51 13.44 7.55
C ILE A 131 -3.38 14.01 8.42
N PRO A 132 -3.67 14.67 9.55
CA PRO A 132 -2.64 15.20 10.43
C PRO A 132 -1.63 14.13 10.85
N ALA A 133 -0.34 14.48 10.84
CA ALA A 133 0.74 13.56 11.20
C ALA A 133 0.58 12.98 12.62
N THR A 134 -0.03 13.71 13.54
CA THR A 134 -0.41 13.23 14.88
C THR A 134 -1.40 12.07 14.80
N SER A 135 -2.46 12.19 14.00
CA SER A 135 -3.45 11.14 13.76
C SER A 135 -2.82 9.93 13.05
N CYS A 136 -1.99 10.15 12.03
CA CYS A 136 -1.23 9.08 11.37
C CYS A 136 -0.37 8.29 12.37
N ARG A 137 0.38 8.99 13.25
CA ARG A 137 1.19 8.36 14.31
C ARG A 137 0.35 7.56 15.29
N ARG A 138 -0.82 8.05 15.69
CA ARG A 138 -1.75 7.32 16.57
C ARG A 138 -2.28 6.05 15.91
N MET A 139 -2.73 6.11 14.66
CA MET A 139 -3.19 4.93 13.91
C MET A 139 -2.06 3.90 13.71
N ASN A 140 -0.86 4.34 13.35
CA ASN A 140 0.33 3.48 13.28
C ASN A 140 0.61 2.80 14.64
N SER A 141 0.48 3.54 15.74
CA SER A 141 0.65 2.98 17.09
C SER A 141 -0.40 1.93 17.43
N GLN A 142 -1.67 2.14 17.05
CA GLN A 142 -2.74 1.14 17.22
C GLN A 142 -2.42 -0.17 16.47
N LEU A 143 -2.01 -0.09 15.20
CA LEU A 143 -1.60 -1.25 14.42
C LEU A 143 -0.37 -1.95 15.00
N SER A 144 0.61 -1.18 15.45
CA SER A 144 1.82 -1.69 16.10
C SER A 144 1.50 -2.47 17.37
N ARG A 145 0.65 -1.92 18.24
CA ARG A 145 0.19 -2.61 19.46
C ARG A 145 -0.55 -3.90 19.12
N PHE A 146 -1.46 -3.87 18.14
CA PHE A 146 -2.17 -5.07 17.71
C PHE A 146 -1.25 -6.15 17.14
N TRP A 147 -0.29 -5.76 16.31
CA TRP A 147 0.69 -6.66 15.72
C TRP A 147 1.50 -7.39 16.78
N TRP A 148 2.02 -6.67 17.78
CA TRP A 148 2.86 -7.23 18.82
C TRP A 148 2.12 -7.88 19.98
N ALA A 149 0.82 -7.63 20.15
CA ALA A 149 0.01 -8.23 21.22
C ALA A 149 0.04 -9.77 21.17
N ASN A 150 0.17 -10.42 22.32
CA ASN A 150 0.07 -11.89 22.42
C ASN A 150 -1.31 -12.36 22.91
N GLN A 151 -2.04 -11.52 23.65
CA GLN A 151 -3.40 -11.76 24.13
C GLN A 151 -4.23 -10.48 24.06
N ASP A 152 -5.56 -10.63 24.09
CA ASP A 152 -6.47 -9.51 24.18
C ASP A 152 -6.21 -8.77 25.51
N LYS A 153 -5.83 -7.48 25.42
CA LYS A 153 -5.53 -6.54 26.54
C LYS A 153 -4.12 -6.54 27.13
N GLU A 154 -3.21 -7.45 26.73
CA GLU A 154 -1.81 -7.41 27.19
C GLU A 154 -0.91 -6.56 26.28
N LYS A 155 0.03 -5.82 26.89
CA LYS A 155 1.09 -5.12 26.14
C LYS A 155 2.07 -6.17 25.60
N GLY A 156 2.04 -6.39 24.29
CA GLY A 156 2.99 -7.24 23.60
C GLY A 156 4.41 -6.68 23.58
N ILE A 157 5.41 -7.56 23.47
CA ILE A 157 6.82 -7.16 23.35
C ILE A 157 7.06 -6.61 21.94
N HIS A 158 7.48 -5.35 21.86
CA HIS A 158 7.93 -4.73 20.61
C HIS A 158 9.35 -5.19 20.28
N TRP A 159 9.45 -6.22 19.46
CA TRP A 159 10.75 -6.79 19.07
C TRP A 159 11.53 -5.90 18.10
N LEU A 160 10.81 -5.22 17.20
CA LEU A 160 11.33 -4.24 16.24
C LEU A 160 10.52 -2.94 16.32
N SER A 161 11.14 -1.84 15.92
CA SER A 161 10.44 -0.57 15.77
C SER A 161 9.39 -0.64 14.65
N TRP A 162 8.30 0.12 14.75
CA TRP A 162 7.26 0.13 13.71
C TRP A 162 7.79 0.54 12.33
N PRO A 163 8.66 1.57 12.19
CA PRO A 163 9.30 1.89 10.92
C PRO A 163 10.04 0.71 10.30
N GLU A 164 10.78 -0.07 11.10
CA GLU A 164 11.49 -1.25 10.60
C GLU A 164 10.53 -2.34 10.08
N VAL A 165 9.41 -2.54 10.77
CA VAL A 165 8.37 -3.48 10.32
C VAL A 165 7.72 -3.00 9.02
N CYS A 166 7.63 -1.69 8.79
CA CYS A 166 7.05 -1.10 7.59
C CYS A 166 7.96 -1.18 6.35
N HIS A 167 9.26 -1.50 6.49
CA HIS A 167 10.12 -1.71 5.33
C HIS A 167 9.57 -2.80 4.41
N SER A 168 9.96 -2.74 3.13
CA SER A 168 9.51 -3.73 2.17
C SER A 168 9.94 -5.14 2.59
N LYS A 169 9.19 -6.15 2.15
CA LYS A 169 9.56 -7.55 2.37
C LYS A 169 10.95 -7.87 1.80
N PHE A 170 11.36 -7.19 0.74
CA PHE A 170 12.67 -7.35 0.10
C PHE A 170 13.82 -6.66 0.87
N GLU A 171 13.51 -5.86 1.89
CA GLU A 171 14.46 -5.15 2.74
C GLU A 171 14.35 -5.62 4.20
N GLY A 172 13.76 -6.80 4.42
CA GLY A 172 13.67 -7.41 5.76
C GLY A 172 12.55 -6.87 6.66
N GLY A 173 11.60 -6.09 6.13
CA GLY A 173 10.37 -5.73 6.83
C GLY A 173 9.18 -6.63 6.44
N LEU A 174 7.96 -6.21 6.80
CA LEU A 174 6.71 -6.88 6.44
C LEU A 174 5.92 -6.13 5.35
N GLY A 175 6.33 -4.93 4.99
CA GLY A 175 5.65 -4.09 4.01
C GLY A 175 4.31 -3.57 4.52
N PHE A 176 4.20 -3.29 5.83
CA PHE A 176 3.11 -2.46 6.34
C PHE A 176 3.28 -1.03 5.87
N ARG A 177 2.15 -0.35 5.68
CA ARG A 177 2.13 1.03 5.19
C ARG A 177 2.16 1.96 6.39
N ASP A 178 3.16 2.84 6.41
CA ASP A 178 3.16 3.98 7.29
C ASP A 178 2.12 4.99 6.80
N PHE A 179 1.13 5.30 7.64
CA PHE A 179 -0.02 6.09 7.22
C PHE A 179 0.31 7.49 6.71
N ASP A 180 1.36 8.11 7.24
CA ASP A 180 1.74 9.47 6.86
C ASP A 180 2.30 9.50 5.43
N ARG A 181 3.31 8.69 5.15
CA ARG A 181 3.89 8.55 3.80
C ARG A 181 2.88 7.98 2.81
N PHE A 182 2.04 7.06 3.25
CA PHE A 182 1.00 6.47 2.40
C PHE A 182 -0.06 7.49 2.00
N ASN A 183 -0.44 8.39 2.89
CA ASN A 183 -1.37 9.48 2.61
C ASN A 183 -0.79 10.46 1.57
N ILE A 184 0.47 10.87 1.69
CA ILE A 184 1.14 11.72 0.67
C ILE A 184 1.17 11.02 -0.69
N ALA A 185 1.48 9.72 -0.73
CA ALA A 185 1.49 8.95 -1.98
C ALA A 185 0.09 8.81 -2.61
N LEU A 186 -0.98 8.75 -1.80
CA LEU A 186 -2.35 8.78 -2.31
C LEU A 186 -2.72 10.15 -2.89
N LEU A 187 -2.34 11.23 -2.22
CA LEU A 187 -2.60 12.60 -2.68
C LEU A 187 -1.82 12.92 -3.95
N ALA A 188 -0.59 12.41 -4.08
CA ALA A 188 0.18 12.46 -5.32
C ALA A 188 -0.54 11.76 -6.48
N LYS A 189 -1.32 10.70 -6.24
CA LYS A 189 -2.15 10.09 -7.31
C LYS A 189 -3.25 11.05 -7.78
N GLN A 190 -3.81 11.88 -6.89
CA GLN A 190 -4.78 12.91 -7.30
C GLN A 190 -4.10 14.03 -8.09
N ALA A 191 -2.96 14.54 -7.62
CA ALA A 191 -2.18 15.52 -8.38
C ALA A 191 -1.80 14.99 -9.78
N TRP A 192 -1.47 13.70 -9.90
CA TRP A 192 -1.18 13.06 -11.18
C TRP A 192 -2.39 13.05 -12.11
N ARG A 193 -3.60 12.80 -11.57
CA ARG A 193 -4.84 12.85 -12.35
C ARG A 193 -5.14 14.25 -12.84
N LEU A 194 -4.95 15.27 -12.00
CA LEU A 194 -5.13 16.67 -12.40
C LEU A 194 -4.14 17.07 -13.51
N LEU A 195 -2.91 16.55 -13.45
CA LEU A 195 -1.89 16.80 -14.47
C LEU A 195 -2.19 16.09 -15.81
N GLN A 196 -2.62 14.82 -15.76
CA GLN A 196 -2.82 14.01 -16.97
C GLN A 196 -4.22 14.16 -17.60
N MET A 197 -5.20 14.66 -16.86
CA MET A 197 -6.59 14.84 -17.31
C MET A 197 -7.08 16.27 -17.00
N PRO A 198 -6.50 17.28 -17.66
CA PRO A 198 -6.81 18.69 -17.39
C PRO A 198 -8.27 19.05 -17.69
N ASP A 199 -8.93 18.32 -18.59
CA ASP A 199 -10.32 18.57 -19.00
C ASP A 199 -11.35 17.87 -18.09
N SER A 200 -10.90 17.10 -17.10
CA SER A 200 -11.84 16.50 -16.14
C SER A 200 -12.55 17.60 -15.32
N PRO A 201 -13.82 17.43 -14.95
CA PRO A 201 -14.57 18.46 -14.22
C PRO A 201 -13.87 18.94 -12.95
N ILE A 202 -13.22 18.00 -12.24
CA ILE A 202 -12.44 18.32 -11.05
C ILE A 202 -11.20 19.16 -11.40
N ALA A 203 -10.47 18.84 -12.47
CA ALA A 203 -9.31 19.63 -12.88
C ALA A 203 -9.68 21.03 -13.34
N VAL A 204 -10.77 21.19 -14.10
CA VAL A 204 -11.31 22.50 -14.48
C VAL A 204 -11.69 23.31 -13.25
N LEU A 205 -12.38 22.71 -12.28
CA LEU A 205 -12.77 23.37 -11.03
C LEU A 205 -11.55 23.80 -10.19
N TYR A 206 -10.58 22.90 -9.99
CA TYR A 206 -9.36 23.22 -9.22
C TYR A 206 -8.52 24.30 -9.91
N LYS A 207 -8.42 24.26 -11.24
CA LYS A 207 -7.75 25.30 -12.03
C LYS A 207 -8.43 26.64 -11.85
N ALA A 208 -9.73 26.74 -12.09
CA ALA A 208 -10.48 27.99 -11.95
C ALA A 208 -10.39 28.57 -10.54
N ARG A 209 -10.43 27.71 -9.50
CA ARG A 209 -10.46 28.15 -8.10
C ARG A 209 -9.09 28.49 -7.52
N TYR A 210 -8.06 27.70 -7.82
CA TYR A 210 -6.79 27.75 -7.08
C TYR A 210 -5.58 28.12 -7.94
N HIS A 211 -5.63 27.88 -9.24
CA HIS A 211 -4.49 28.16 -10.13
C HIS A 211 -4.94 28.60 -11.53
N PRO A 212 -5.74 29.69 -11.65
CA PRO A 212 -6.38 30.06 -12.91
C PRO A 212 -5.37 30.41 -14.02
N SER A 213 -4.27 31.05 -13.64
CA SER A 213 -3.21 31.53 -14.54
C SER A 213 -1.94 30.68 -14.51
N THR A 214 -1.86 29.63 -13.67
CA THR A 214 -0.65 28.82 -13.50
C THR A 214 -0.91 27.34 -13.71
N SER A 215 0.16 26.56 -13.79
CA SER A 215 0.08 25.09 -13.79
C SER A 215 -0.05 24.56 -12.35
N ILE A 216 -0.54 23.33 -12.21
CA ILE A 216 -0.53 22.62 -10.91
C ILE A 216 0.89 22.44 -10.35
N LEU A 217 1.90 22.32 -11.22
CA LEU A 217 3.27 22.12 -10.78
C LEU A 217 3.85 23.37 -10.12
N THR A 218 3.47 24.55 -10.62
CA THR A 218 3.97 25.85 -10.17
C THR A 218 3.00 26.60 -9.26
N SER A 219 1.82 26.04 -8.97
CA SER A 219 0.83 26.70 -8.13
C SER A 219 1.25 26.76 -6.66
N GLU A 220 1.00 27.90 -6.04
CA GLU A 220 1.15 28.11 -4.60
C GLU A 220 -0.16 27.79 -3.85
N VAL A 221 -0.08 27.72 -2.52
CA VAL A 221 -1.24 27.39 -1.67
C VAL A 221 -2.34 28.45 -1.77
N GLY A 222 -1.97 29.74 -1.76
CA GLY A 222 -2.90 30.86 -1.70
C GLY A 222 -3.54 31.06 -0.32
N SER A 223 -4.14 32.23 -0.08
CA SER A 223 -4.66 32.63 1.25
C SER A 223 -5.94 31.93 1.69
N ARG A 224 -6.78 31.46 0.75
CA ARG A 224 -8.09 30.81 1.01
C ARG A 224 -8.13 29.36 0.54
N ALA A 225 -6.99 28.66 0.64
CA ALA A 225 -6.85 27.27 0.23
C ALA A 225 -7.76 26.34 1.04
N SER A 226 -8.40 25.38 0.37
CA SER A 226 -9.06 24.29 1.10
C SER A 226 -8.02 23.31 1.64
N TRP A 227 -8.38 22.57 2.69
CA TRP A 227 -7.52 21.53 3.23
C TRP A 227 -7.25 20.39 2.22
N ALA A 228 -8.23 20.10 1.35
CA ALA A 228 -8.05 19.15 0.25
C ALA A 228 -6.99 19.65 -0.74
N TRP A 229 -7.06 20.92 -1.16
CA TRP A 229 -6.07 21.53 -2.06
C TRP A 229 -4.67 21.52 -1.48
N GLN A 230 -4.51 21.91 -0.21
CA GLN A 230 -3.23 21.86 0.48
C GLN A 230 -2.63 20.44 0.46
N GLY A 231 -3.45 19.42 0.72
CA GLY A 231 -3.01 18.03 0.64
C GLY A 231 -2.60 17.61 -0.78
N ILE A 232 -3.33 18.04 -1.80
CA ILE A 232 -2.97 17.78 -3.20
C ILE A 232 -1.61 18.44 -3.54
N LEU A 233 -1.34 19.64 -3.03
CA LEU A 233 -0.05 20.31 -3.22
C LEU A 233 1.12 19.56 -2.55
N GLU A 234 0.93 19.00 -1.36
CA GLU A 234 1.93 18.11 -0.75
C GLU A 234 2.18 16.85 -1.62
N GLY A 235 1.11 16.28 -2.20
CA GLY A 235 1.21 15.20 -3.17
C GLY A 235 1.95 15.60 -4.46
N ARG A 236 1.71 16.82 -4.95
CA ARG A 236 2.40 17.42 -6.10
C ARG A 236 3.89 17.59 -5.82
N ASP A 237 4.30 17.93 -4.61
CA ASP A 237 5.73 18.02 -4.22
C ASP A 237 6.42 16.65 -4.29
N LEU A 238 5.70 15.58 -3.92
CA LEU A 238 6.17 14.22 -4.19
C LEU A 238 6.28 13.93 -5.70
N LEU A 239 5.28 14.32 -6.49
CA LEU A 239 5.35 14.12 -7.93
C LEU A 239 6.54 14.83 -8.57
N ALA A 240 6.74 16.12 -8.26
CA ALA A 240 7.81 16.94 -8.84
C ALA A 240 9.22 16.34 -8.64
N ARG A 241 9.42 15.55 -7.58
CA ARG A 241 10.67 14.82 -7.34
C ARG A 241 10.91 13.68 -8.34
N GLY A 242 9.87 12.99 -8.79
CA GLY A 242 9.97 11.84 -9.70
C GLY A 242 9.42 12.06 -11.11
N LEU A 243 8.95 13.27 -11.44
CA LEU A 243 8.56 13.64 -12.79
C LEU A 243 9.81 13.88 -13.67
N ARG A 244 9.72 13.42 -14.92
CA ARG A 244 10.63 13.82 -16.00
C ARG A 244 9.87 13.98 -17.30
N TRP A 245 10.41 14.77 -18.22
CA TRP A 245 9.95 14.79 -19.59
C TRP A 245 10.47 13.58 -20.35
N ARG A 246 9.58 12.96 -21.11
CA ARG A 246 9.91 12.05 -22.20
C ARG A 246 9.91 12.89 -23.48
N ILE A 247 11.09 12.99 -24.10
CA ILE A 247 11.29 13.80 -25.29
C ILE A 247 10.52 13.17 -26.46
N GLY A 248 9.68 13.99 -27.08
CA GLY A 248 9.04 13.75 -28.36
C GLY A 248 9.72 14.63 -29.41
N ASN A 249 9.16 15.81 -29.66
CA ASN A 249 9.72 16.82 -30.56
C ASN A 249 10.67 17.81 -29.85
N GLY A 250 10.74 17.82 -28.52
CA GLY A 250 11.62 18.68 -27.72
C GLY A 250 11.25 20.16 -27.71
N ALA A 251 10.10 20.53 -28.29
CA ALA A 251 9.75 21.93 -28.56
C ALA A 251 9.35 22.71 -27.32
N VAL A 252 8.91 22.02 -26.25
CA VAL A 252 8.44 22.68 -25.01
C VAL A 252 9.32 22.40 -23.80
N VAL A 253 10.37 21.58 -23.96
CA VAL A 253 11.28 21.18 -22.88
C VAL A 253 12.49 22.09 -22.87
N ARG A 254 12.69 22.84 -21.79
CA ARG A 254 13.88 23.68 -21.60
C ARG A 254 15.06 22.83 -21.16
N ILE A 255 16.20 23.04 -21.79
CA ILE A 255 17.36 22.16 -21.66
C ILE A 255 17.88 22.08 -20.22
N LEU A 256 18.10 23.22 -19.55
CA LEU A 256 18.77 23.26 -18.24
C LEU A 256 17.82 23.26 -17.04
N THR A 257 16.56 23.67 -17.23
CA THR A 257 15.62 23.86 -16.12
C THR A 257 14.67 22.69 -15.94
N ASP A 258 14.28 22.01 -17.03
CA ASP A 258 13.36 20.89 -16.97
C ASP A 258 14.13 19.57 -16.80
N LYS A 259 13.55 18.62 -16.06
CA LYS A 259 14.17 17.29 -15.86
C LYS A 259 13.79 16.39 -17.03
N TRP A 260 14.75 15.97 -17.84
CA TRP A 260 14.49 15.10 -19.00
C TRP A 260 15.49 13.96 -19.16
N LEU A 261 16.60 13.97 -18.41
CA LEU A 261 17.55 12.87 -18.43
C LEU A 261 17.02 11.63 -17.69
N PRO A 262 17.34 10.41 -18.18
CA PRO A 262 16.98 9.16 -17.52
C PRO A 262 17.91 8.82 -16.32
N SER A 263 18.25 9.81 -15.51
CA SER A 263 19.02 9.67 -14.26
C SER A 263 18.12 9.33 -13.07
N SER A 264 18.69 8.75 -12.00
CA SER A 264 17.98 8.49 -10.74
C SER A 264 18.70 9.16 -9.57
N PRO A 265 18.21 10.31 -9.05
CA PRO A 265 16.94 10.97 -9.41
C PRO A 265 16.97 11.63 -10.79
N PRO A 266 15.78 11.87 -11.42
CA PRO A 266 15.70 12.53 -12.72
C PRO A 266 16.25 13.97 -12.64
N SER A 267 17.05 14.35 -13.64
CA SER A 267 17.77 15.63 -13.68
C SER A 267 17.74 16.28 -15.07
N SER A 268 18.20 17.54 -15.12
CA SER A 268 18.68 18.19 -16.33
C SER A 268 20.16 17.86 -16.57
N PRO A 269 20.68 18.05 -17.80
CA PRO A 269 22.11 17.93 -18.11
C PRO A 269 22.97 18.99 -17.41
N SER A 270 24.23 18.64 -17.16
CA SER A 270 25.26 19.53 -16.63
C SER A 270 26.12 20.08 -17.75
N LEU A 271 26.35 21.40 -17.74
CA LEU A 271 27.25 22.06 -18.70
C LEU A 271 28.72 21.81 -18.37
N LEU A 272 29.57 21.86 -19.39
CA LEU A 272 31.01 22.02 -19.20
C LEU A 272 31.31 23.42 -18.61
N PRO A 273 32.33 23.58 -17.75
CA PRO A 273 32.67 24.88 -17.17
C PRO A 273 32.96 25.98 -18.20
N THR A 274 33.45 25.61 -19.38
CA THR A 274 33.81 26.50 -20.48
C THR A 274 32.67 26.71 -21.49
N ALA A 275 31.56 26.00 -21.36
CA ALA A 275 30.46 26.07 -22.32
C ALA A 275 29.63 27.34 -22.12
N SER A 276 29.30 28.00 -23.22
CA SER A 276 28.31 29.08 -23.28
C SER A 276 27.03 28.54 -23.92
N MET A 277 25.90 28.65 -23.21
CA MET A 277 24.64 28.08 -23.67
C MET A 277 23.84 29.10 -24.50
N SER A 278 23.79 28.88 -25.81
CA SER A 278 22.95 29.65 -26.74
C SER A 278 21.59 29.02 -27.04
N TYR A 279 21.41 27.75 -26.67
CA TYR A 279 20.18 26.99 -26.92
C TYR A 279 19.23 27.04 -25.71
N THR A 280 17.93 27.09 -25.96
CA THR A 280 16.90 27.14 -24.92
C THR A 280 16.14 25.81 -24.81
N PHE A 281 15.72 25.26 -25.95
CA PHE A 281 14.83 24.10 -26.02
C PHE A 281 15.51 22.86 -26.58
N VAL A 282 15.11 21.68 -26.10
CA VAL A 282 15.70 20.39 -26.50
C VAL A 282 15.58 20.15 -28.02
N SER A 283 14.53 20.69 -28.67
CA SER A 283 14.37 20.65 -30.13
C SER A 283 15.59 21.19 -30.89
N GLU A 284 16.32 22.15 -30.32
CA GLU A 284 17.49 22.76 -30.96
C GLU A 284 18.72 21.84 -30.95
N LEU A 285 18.73 20.84 -30.05
CA LEU A 285 19.75 19.79 -29.97
C LEU A 285 19.43 18.60 -30.90
N ILE A 286 18.27 18.60 -31.56
CA ILE A 286 17.81 17.55 -32.47
C ILE A 286 17.97 18.05 -33.91
N CYS A 287 18.43 17.18 -34.79
CA CYS A 287 18.50 17.43 -36.23
C CYS A 287 17.11 17.27 -36.86
N PRO A 288 16.52 18.32 -37.49
CA PRO A 288 15.16 18.25 -38.03
C PRO A 288 14.96 17.21 -39.14
N GLN A 289 16.00 16.93 -39.95
CA GLN A 289 15.90 16.04 -41.10
C GLN A 289 16.14 14.58 -40.74
N SER A 290 17.13 14.30 -39.89
CA SER A 290 17.54 12.93 -39.54
C SER A 290 16.91 12.41 -38.25
N HIS A 291 16.17 13.26 -37.50
CA HIS A 291 15.60 12.92 -36.19
C HIS A 291 16.64 12.33 -35.22
N SER A 292 17.88 12.82 -35.33
CA SER A 292 19.02 12.36 -34.52
C SER A 292 19.58 13.49 -33.67
N TRP A 293 20.23 13.14 -32.57
CA TRP A 293 20.93 14.11 -31.73
C TRP A 293 22.11 14.75 -32.48
N LYS A 294 22.30 16.06 -32.30
CA LYS A 294 23.47 16.79 -32.81
C LYS A 294 24.69 16.52 -31.94
N VAL A 295 25.31 15.35 -32.13
CA VAL A 295 26.37 14.82 -31.23
C VAL A 295 27.50 15.81 -30.96
N ALA A 296 28.03 16.48 -32.00
CA ALA A 296 29.10 17.46 -31.83
C ALA A 296 28.70 18.61 -30.89
N VAL A 297 27.50 19.17 -31.10
CA VAL A 297 26.94 20.22 -30.23
C VAL A 297 26.78 19.74 -28.79
N LEU A 298 26.36 18.49 -28.59
CA LEU A 298 26.23 17.93 -27.25
C LEU A 298 27.58 17.81 -26.54
N GLN A 299 28.61 17.37 -27.26
CA GLN A 299 29.97 17.20 -26.73
C GLN A 299 30.64 18.53 -26.38
N ASP A 300 30.33 19.59 -27.11
CA ASP A 300 30.84 20.94 -26.83
C ASP A 300 30.16 21.60 -25.61
N LEU A 301 28.92 21.19 -25.29
CA LEU A 301 28.10 21.84 -24.27
C LEU A 301 28.09 21.12 -22.91
N PHE A 302 28.01 19.79 -22.90
CA PHE A 302 27.67 19.02 -21.70
C PHE A 302 28.80 18.10 -21.23
N THR A 303 28.77 17.73 -19.94
CA THR A 303 29.70 16.72 -19.41
C THR A 303 29.51 15.37 -20.09
N VAL A 304 30.56 14.55 -20.10
CA VAL A 304 30.53 13.22 -20.74
C VAL A 304 29.36 12.37 -20.22
N GLU A 305 29.11 12.39 -18.91
CA GLU A 305 28.01 11.64 -18.29
C GLU A 305 26.64 12.15 -18.77
N SER A 306 26.50 13.46 -18.97
CA SER A 306 25.27 14.06 -19.49
C SER A 306 25.06 13.68 -20.95
N VAL A 307 26.12 13.72 -21.78
CA VAL A 307 26.07 13.31 -23.19
C VAL A 307 25.66 11.84 -23.32
N GLU A 308 26.28 10.95 -22.54
CA GLU A 308 25.92 9.52 -22.54
C GLU A 308 24.45 9.29 -22.20
N LEU A 309 23.93 10.00 -21.19
CA LEU A 309 22.52 9.93 -20.81
C LEU A 309 21.61 10.50 -21.91
N ILE A 310 21.98 11.59 -22.57
CA ILE A 310 21.20 12.18 -23.68
C ILE A 310 21.14 11.20 -24.85
N LEU A 311 22.28 10.64 -25.26
CA LEU A 311 22.36 9.70 -26.37
C LEU A 311 21.62 8.38 -26.10
N SER A 312 21.43 8.02 -24.83
CA SER A 312 20.60 6.88 -24.44
C SER A 312 19.09 7.08 -24.65
N ILE A 313 18.64 8.32 -24.90
CA ILE A 313 17.23 8.65 -25.14
C ILE A 313 16.89 8.38 -26.61
N PRO A 314 16.02 7.40 -26.91
CA PRO A 314 15.58 7.18 -28.28
C PRO A 314 14.66 8.31 -28.73
N LEU A 315 14.96 8.89 -29.90
CA LEU A 315 14.11 9.87 -30.56
C LEU A 315 13.06 9.16 -31.41
N PRO A 316 11.79 9.57 -31.35
CA PRO A 316 10.74 8.96 -32.16
C PRO A 316 10.90 9.35 -33.64
N ASN A 317 10.72 8.39 -34.54
CA ASN A 317 10.69 8.63 -35.98
C ASN A 317 9.50 9.49 -36.42
N GLN A 318 8.46 9.59 -35.58
CA GLN A 318 7.30 10.44 -35.78
C GLN A 318 7.33 11.64 -34.84
N LEU A 319 6.89 12.80 -35.33
CA LEU A 319 6.72 14.02 -34.53
C LEU A 319 5.57 13.84 -33.53
N ILE A 320 5.91 13.33 -32.35
CA ILE A 320 4.99 13.23 -31.21
C ILE A 320 5.28 14.34 -30.20
N PRO A 321 4.26 14.84 -29.47
CA PRO A 321 4.48 15.87 -28.46
C PRO A 321 5.26 15.33 -27.26
N ASP A 322 6.04 16.21 -26.62
CA ASP A 322 6.69 15.94 -25.35
C ASP A 322 5.67 15.56 -24.28
N LYS A 323 6.01 14.60 -23.40
CA LYS A 323 5.10 14.15 -22.34
C LYS A 323 5.79 14.07 -20.99
N LEU A 324 5.16 14.63 -19.96
CA LEU A 324 5.55 14.37 -18.56
C LEU A 324 5.21 12.94 -18.14
N VAL A 325 6.22 12.23 -17.65
CA VAL A 325 6.13 10.85 -17.20
C VAL A 325 6.68 10.71 -15.78
N TRP A 326 6.18 9.71 -15.06
CA TRP A 326 6.72 9.28 -13.80
C TRP A 326 7.96 8.39 -14.01
N HIS A 327 9.13 8.85 -13.59
CA HIS A 327 10.42 8.20 -13.85
C HIS A 327 10.51 6.78 -13.26
N TYR A 328 9.94 6.55 -12.07
CA TYR A 328 10.03 5.27 -11.35
C TYR A 328 9.02 4.20 -11.82
N SER A 329 8.53 4.29 -13.05
CA SER A 329 7.61 3.32 -13.66
C SER A 329 7.96 3.13 -15.14
N VAL A 330 8.03 1.88 -15.60
CA VAL A 330 8.31 1.54 -17.00
C VAL A 330 7.26 2.13 -17.95
N SER A 331 5.99 2.12 -17.53
CA SER A 331 4.89 2.73 -18.29
C SER A 331 4.92 4.27 -18.32
N GLY A 332 5.72 4.90 -17.46
CA GLY A 332 5.65 6.33 -17.21
C GLY A 332 4.43 6.77 -16.38
N GLU A 333 3.57 5.83 -15.96
CA GLU A 333 2.40 6.15 -15.12
C GLU A 333 2.74 6.14 -13.63
N TYR A 334 2.23 7.12 -12.91
CA TYR A 334 2.34 7.16 -11.46
C TYR A 334 1.45 6.09 -10.80
N THR A 335 2.03 5.35 -9.86
CA THR A 335 1.25 4.51 -8.94
C THR A 335 1.54 4.90 -7.50
N VAL A 336 0.56 4.73 -6.62
CA VAL A 336 0.72 4.97 -5.17
C VAL A 336 1.87 4.12 -4.61
N LYS A 337 2.06 2.90 -5.15
CA LYS A 337 3.16 2.01 -4.77
C LYS A 337 4.53 2.65 -5.06
N THR A 338 4.74 3.13 -6.29
CA THR A 338 6.04 3.71 -6.69
C THR A 338 6.32 5.02 -5.99
N GLY A 339 5.31 5.87 -5.74
CA GLY A 339 5.48 7.07 -4.94
C GLY A 339 5.79 6.80 -3.47
N TYR A 340 5.12 5.80 -2.86
CA TYR A 340 5.43 5.37 -1.50
C TYR A 340 6.85 4.80 -1.38
N GLN A 341 7.31 4.06 -2.41
CA GLN A 341 8.68 3.55 -2.46
C GLN A 341 9.70 4.68 -2.52
N LEU A 342 9.46 5.73 -3.31
CA LEU A 342 10.32 6.92 -3.34
C LEU A 342 10.46 7.55 -1.95
N LEU A 343 9.35 7.89 -1.30
CA LEU A 343 9.34 8.43 0.07
C LEU A 343 10.06 7.53 1.07
N SER A 344 9.88 6.22 0.92
CA SER A 344 10.51 5.24 1.82
C SER A 344 12.02 5.17 1.59
N SER A 345 12.47 5.22 0.34
CA SER A 345 13.90 5.20 -0.02
C SER A 345 14.64 6.47 0.42
N GLU A 346 14.00 7.63 0.34
CA GLU A 346 14.57 8.89 0.83
C GLU A 346 14.72 8.87 2.35
N LEU A 347 13.71 8.38 3.08
CA LEU A 347 13.82 8.23 4.53
C LEU A 347 14.94 7.26 4.90
N ASN A 348 15.11 6.17 4.15
CA ASN A 348 16.22 5.24 4.36
C ASN A 348 17.59 5.88 4.06
N ARG A 349 17.67 6.92 3.22
CA ARG A 349 18.93 7.66 3.02
C ARG A 349 19.25 8.58 4.21
N THR A 350 18.24 9.22 4.80
CA THR A 350 18.43 10.11 5.95
C THR A 350 18.56 9.35 7.28
N HIS A 351 17.86 8.22 7.39
CA HIS A 351 17.85 7.32 8.54
C HIS A 351 18.04 5.90 8.03
N PRO A 352 19.28 5.48 7.75
CA PRO A 352 19.56 4.15 7.26
C PRO A 352 19.00 3.10 8.24
N PRO A 353 18.28 2.09 7.73
CA PRO A 353 17.91 0.97 8.57
C PRO A 353 19.17 0.34 9.15
N ARG A 354 19.03 -0.32 10.29
CA ARG A 354 20.11 -1.11 10.87
C ARG A 354 20.68 -2.04 9.80
N ASP A 355 22.00 -2.03 9.63
CA ASP A 355 22.68 -2.87 8.63
C ASP A 355 22.22 -4.31 8.78
N LEU A 356 21.48 -4.74 7.77
CA LEU A 356 21.02 -6.10 7.64
C LEU A 356 22.08 -6.84 6.84
N PRO A 357 22.58 -7.98 7.33
CA PRO A 357 23.59 -8.77 6.63
C PRO A 357 23.02 -9.55 5.43
N TYR A 358 21.83 -9.18 4.94
CA TYR A 358 21.10 -9.90 3.90
C TYR A 358 20.66 -8.95 2.78
N ASP A 359 20.91 -9.38 1.53
CA ASP A 359 20.51 -8.65 0.33
C ASP A 359 19.05 -8.89 -0.07
N LYS A 360 18.58 -8.19 -1.10
CA LYS A 360 17.20 -8.33 -1.62
C LYS A 360 16.90 -9.76 -2.13
N ARG A 361 17.92 -10.50 -2.58
CA ARG A 361 17.77 -11.87 -3.11
C ARG A 361 17.46 -12.84 -1.99
N PHE A 362 18.16 -12.75 -0.86
CA PHE A 362 17.89 -13.54 0.34
C PHE A 362 16.44 -13.36 0.81
N TRP A 363 15.98 -12.11 0.97
CA TRP A 363 14.61 -11.85 1.42
C TRP A 363 13.56 -12.35 0.44
N LYS A 364 13.77 -12.11 -0.86
CA LYS A 364 12.88 -12.63 -1.92
C LYS A 364 12.77 -14.15 -1.82
N PHE A 365 13.89 -14.84 -1.65
CA PHE A 365 13.93 -16.29 -1.49
C PHE A 365 13.14 -16.75 -0.25
N LEU A 366 13.40 -16.17 0.93
CA LEU A 366 12.73 -16.50 2.19
C LEU A 366 11.21 -16.38 2.09
N TRP A 367 10.71 -15.28 1.51
CA TRP A 367 9.26 -15.05 1.36
C TRP A 367 8.58 -15.93 0.32
N GLN A 368 9.35 -16.56 -0.58
CA GLN A 368 8.88 -17.48 -1.61
C GLN A 368 8.99 -18.95 -1.23
N LEU A 369 9.46 -19.27 -0.02
CA LEU A 369 9.58 -20.65 0.45
C LEU A 369 8.22 -21.38 0.43
N PRO A 370 8.17 -22.65 -0.03
CA PRO A 370 6.95 -23.45 -0.12
C PRO A 370 6.53 -24.02 1.26
N VAL A 371 6.41 -23.13 2.24
CA VAL A 371 6.00 -23.41 3.62
C VAL A 371 4.77 -22.57 3.99
N PRO A 372 4.01 -22.96 5.03
CA PRO A 372 2.89 -22.17 5.52
C PRO A 372 3.30 -20.72 5.82
N PRO A 373 2.43 -19.71 5.60
CA PRO A 373 2.75 -18.31 5.85
C PRO A 373 3.29 -18.02 7.26
N LYS A 374 2.78 -18.73 8.28
CA LYS A 374 3.28 -18.63 9.67
C LYS A 374 4.75 -19.01 9.81
N LEU A 375 5.24 -19.95 9.01
CA LEU A 375 6.64 -20.38 9.03
C LEU A 375 7.55 -19.36 8.33
N ARG A 376 7.06 -18.67 7.29
CA ARG A 376 7.81 -17.56 6.69
C ARG A 376 8.02 -16.42 7.68
N VAL A 377 6.99 -16.07 8.46
CA VAL A 377 7.11 -15.09 9.54
C VAL A 377 8.08 -15.59 10.61
N PHE A 378 8.03 -16.87 10.99
CA PHE A 378 9.02 -17.45 11.90
C PHE A 378 10.45 -17.33 11.38
N CYS A 379 10.72 -17.70 10.12
CA CYS A 379 12.04 -17.53 9.48
C CYS A 379 12.49 -16.06 9.45
N TRP A 380 11.57 -15.12 9.20
CA TRP A 380 11.86 -13.70 9.27
C TRP A 380 12.33 -13.28 10.67
N ARG A 381 11.70 -13.77 11.75
CA ARG A 381 12.13 -13.50 13.13
C ARG A 381 13.51 -14.11 13.44
N VAL A 382 13.77 -15.30 12.92
CA VAL A 382 15.08 -15.97 13.02
C VAL A 382 16.13 -15.12 12.30
N ALA A 383 15.94 -14.79 11.03
CA ALA A 383 16.87 -13.99 10.25
C ALA A 383 17.15 -12.62 10.89
N ARG A 384 16.10 -11.95 11.39
CA ARG A 384 16.19 -10.67 12.11
C ARG A 384 16.72 -10.76 13.55
N GLY A 385 16.95 -11.96 14.07
CA GLY A 385 17.63 -12.18 15.35
C GLY A 385 16.80 -11.87 16.61
N PHE A 386 15.47 -11.91 16.55
CA PHE A 386 14.60 -11.59 17.69
C PHE A 386 13.64 -12.72 18.09
N LEU A 387 13.97 -13.96 17.74
CA LEU A 387 13.23 -15.11 18.27
C LEU A 387 13.45 -15.17 19.81
N PRO A 388 12.42 -15.43 20.63
CA PRO A 388 12.48 -15.21 22.08
C PRO A 388 13.16 -16.37 22.82
N VAL A 389 14.43 -16.58 22.53
CA VAL A 389 15.36 -17.45 23.28
C VAL A 389 15.91 -16.68 24.49
N ARG A 390 16.46 -17.37 25.51
CA ARG A 390 16.96 -16.71 26.74
C ARG A 390 17.97 -15.60 26.47
N ALA A 391 18.88 -15.75 25.51
CA ALA A 391 19.81 -14.67 25.17
C ALA A 391 19.10 -13.37 24.73
N VAL A 392 18.04 -13.50 23.94
CA VAL A 392 17.25 -12.36 23.42
C VAL A 392 16.34 -11.79 24.51
N LEU A 393 15.75 -12.65 25.35
CA LEU A 393 14.93 -12.24 26.48
C LEU A 393 15.74 -11.50 27.55
N HIS A 394 16.94 -12.00 27.85
CA HIS A 394 17.89 -11.38 28.79
C HIS A 394 18.36 -10.03 28.26
N TYR A 395 18.69 -9.93 26.96
CA TYR A 395 19.01 -8.65 26.33
C TYR A 395 17.86 -7.63 26.45
N LYS A 396 16.61 -8.10 26.41
CA LYS A 396 15.40 -7.29 26.63
C LYS A 396 15.06 -7.08 28.11
N ARG A 397 15.87 -7.58 29.04
CA ARG A 397 15.67 -7.52 30.50
C ARG A 397 14.35 -8.14 30.95
N LEU A 398 13.96 -9.25 30.32
CA LEU A 398 12.73 -10.00 30.62
C LEU A 398 12.98 -11.27 31.46
N VAL A 399 14.24 -11.65 31.62
CA VAL A 399 14.72 -12.79 32.41
C VAL A 399 16.08 -12.44 33.01
N ASP A 400 16.45 -13.08 34.12
CA ASP A 400 17.66 -12.78 34.89
C ASP A 400 18.93 -13.40 34.31
N ASP A 401 18.78 -14.50 33.56
CA ASP A 401 19.90 -15.23 32.96
C ASP A 401 19.66 -15.52 31.46
N ASN A 402 20.75 -15.82 30.75
CA ASN A 402 20.72 -16.21 29.35
C ASN A 402 21.02 -17.70 29.12
N VAL A 403 20.99 -18.53 30.16
CA VAL A 403 21.39 -19.94 30.12
C VAL A 403 20.30 -20.80 29.48
N CYS A 404 20.70 -21.82 28.72
CA CYS A 404 19.76 -22.75 28.10
C CYS A 404 18.97 -23.56 29.14
N PRO A 405 17.63 -23.45 29.21
CA PRO A 405 16.81 -24.13 30.23
C PRO A 405 16.66 -25.63 29.97
N ILE A 406 17.15 -26.14 28.84
CA ILE A 406 17.01 -27.54 28.44
C ILE A 406 18.28 -28.35 28.68
N CYS A 407 19.45 -27.81 28.31
CA CYS A 407 20.72 -28.52 28.49
C CYS A 407 21.61 -27.91 29.58
N SER A 408 21.24 -26.75 30.13
CA SER A 408 22.01 -26.01 31.14
C SER A 408 23.46 -25.73 30.73
N ASN A 409 23.76 -25.81 29.43
CA ASN A 409 25.11 -25.70 28.90
C ASN A 409 25.24 -24.44 28.03
N GLY A 410 25.69 -23.36 28.66
CA GLY A 410 25.99 -22.08 28.01
C GLY A 410 24.76 -21.24 27.62
N ILE A 411 25.03 -20.19 26.85
CA ILE A 411 24.06 -19.18 26.43
C ILE A 411 23.08 -19.77 25.40
N GLU A 412 21.77 -19.61 25.64
CA GLU A 412 20.71 -19.98 24.69
C GLU A 412 20.58 -18.93 23.57
N SER A 413 21.51 -18.96 22.62
CA SER A 413 21.34 -18.23 21.37
C SER A 413 20.32 -18.91 20.43
N ILE A 414 19.92 -18.23 19.37
CA ILE A 414 19.06 -18.80 18.32
C ILE A 414 19.79 -19.99 17.65
N LEU A 415 21.08 -19.83 17.35
CA LEU A 415 21.92 -20.92 16.84
C LEU A 415 22.02 -22.07 17.83
N HIS A 416 22.24 -21.80 19.12
CA HIS A 416 22.28 -22.84 20.13
C HIS A 416 20.96 -23.64 20.16
N SER A 417 19.82 -22.93 20.17
CA SER A 417 18.49 -23.54 20.23
C SER A 417 18.23 -24.51 19.09
N PHE A 418 18.74 -24.22 17.89
CA PHE A 418 18.48 -25.00 16.69
C PHE A 418 19.59 -25.95 16.28
N LEU A 419 20.86 -25.67 16.59
CA LEU A 419 22.00 -26.43 16.06
C LEU A 419 22.88 -27.06 17.14
N HIS A 420 23.00 -26.45 18.32
CA HIS A 420 24.00 -26.87 19.32
C HIS A 420 23.40 -27.57 20.54
N CYS A 421 22.11 -27.34 20.85
CA CYS A 421 21.47 -27.97 21.98
C CYS A 421 21.35 -29.49 21.75
N ARG A 422 21.65 -30.30 22.77
CA ARG A 422 21.74 -31.78 22.71
C ARG A 422 20.62 -32.45 21.89
N VAL A 423 19.36 -32.11 22.17
CA VAL A 423 18.20 -32.72 21.48
C VAL A 423 18.05 -32.22 20.04
N ALA A 424 18.44 -30.98 19.76
CA ALA A 424 18.46 -30.48 18.40
C ALA A 424 19.53 -31.22 17.58
N VAL A 425 20.73 -31.42 18.15
CA VAL A 425 21.82 -32.21 17.56
C VAL A 425 21.33 -33.62 17.20
N GLU A 426 20.76 -34.36 18.15
CA GLU A 426 20.19 -35.69 17.93
C GLU A 426 19.14 -35.68 16.80
N LEU A 427 18.23 -34.71 16.81
CA LEU A 427 17.18 -34.61 15.79
C LEU A 427 17.75 -34.36 14.39
N TRP A 428 18.79 -33.52 14.25
CA TRP A 428 19.44 -33.27 12.97
C TRP A 428 20.14 -34.51 12.40
N GLU A 429 20.74 -35.34 13.26
CA GLU A 429 21.35 -36.63 12.88
C GLU A 429 20.28 -37.59 12.38
N LEU A 430 19.21 -37.77 13.17
CA LEU A 430 18.12 -38.66 12.83
C LEU A 430 17.36 -38.24 11.56
N ALA A 431 17.23 -36.93 11.31
CA ALA A 431 16.56 -36.41 10.12
C ALA A 431 17.41 -36.53 8.84
N GLY A 432 18.70 -36.87 8.95
CA GLY A 432 19.54 -37.21 7.80
C GLY A 432 19.87 -36.04 6.86
N PHE A 433 19.79 -34.79 7.31
CA PHE A 433 19.99 -33.62 6.43
C PHE A 433 21.41 -33.42 5.88
N GLY A 434 22.38 -34.31 6.16
CA GLY A 434 23.73 -34.27 5.58
C GLY A 434 24.51 -32.97 5.80
N LEU A 435 24.02 -32.07 6.66
CA LEU A 435 24.66 -30.78 6.93
C LEU A 435 25.94 -31.04 7.72
N ARG A 436 27.07 -30.53 7.21
CA ARG A 436 28.31 -30.44 7.98
C ARG A 436 28.13 -29.42 9.11
N ARG A 437 27.42 -29.80 10.18
CA ARG A 437 27.07 -28.93 11.32
C ARG A 437 28.29 -28.24 11.91
N ALA A 438 29.42 -28.94 12.00
CA ALA A 438 30.69 -28.37 12.46
C ALA A 438 31.09 -27.09 11.70
N ARG A 439 30.78 -26.99 10.40
CA ARG A 439 31.04 -25.78 9.58
C ARG A 439 30.03 -24.68 9.84
N LEU A 440 28.80 -25.00 10.22
CA LEU A 440 27.74 -24.03 10.52
C LEU A 440 27.90 -23.45 11.93
N SER A 441 28.44 -24.24 12.87
CA SER A 441 28.61 -23.86 14.27
C SER A 441 29.65 -22.77 14.49
N SER A 442 30.59 -22.57 13.56
CA SER A 442 31.61 -21.52 13.62
C SER A 442 31.20 -20.22 12.94
N LEU A 443 30.05 -20.19 12.25
CA LEU A 443 29.57 -19.01 11.53
C LEU A 443 28.87 -18.02 12.45
N SER A 444 28.88 -16.75 12.04
CA SER A 444 27.99 -15.75 12.65
C SER A 444 26.52 -16.16 12.46
N HIS A 445 25.61 -15.62 13.27
CA HIS A 445 24.17 -15.86 13.11
C HIS A 445 23.72 -15.58 11.67
N ALA A 446 24.19 -14.47 11.09
CA ALA A 446 23.83 -14.07 9.74
C ALA A 446 24.33 -15.05 8.68
N ASP A 447 25.63 -15.37 8.73
CA ASP A 447 26.26 -16.27 7.76
C ASP A 447 25.68 -17.67 7.86
N CYS A 448 25.39 -18.14 9.08
CA CYS A 448 24.78 -19.45 9.29
C CYS A 448 23.42 -19.57 8.59
N TRP A 449 22.52 -18.59 8.77
CA TRP A 449 21.19 -18.62 8.12
C TRP A 449 21.24 -18.31 6.64
N LYS A 450 22.17 -17.46 6.20
CA LYS A 450 22.42 -17.20 4.79
C LYS A 450 22.91 -18.48 4.10
N THR A 451 23.85 -19.20 4.71
CA THR A 451 24.31 -20.48 4.21
C THR A 451 23.18 -21.52 4.22
N LEU A 452 22.48 -21.73 5.35
CA LEU A 452 21.42 -22.73 5.47
C LEU A 452 20.23 -22.52 4.53
N PHE A 453 19.78 -21.28 4.37
CA PHE A 453 18.59 -20.99 3.58
C PHE A 453 18.89 -20.63 2.14
N PHE A 454 20.07 -20.10 1.81
CA PHE A 454 20.29 -19.47 0.52
C PHE A 454 21.53 -19.97 -0.23
N GLU A 455 22.66 -20.20 0.44
CA GLU A 455 23.92 -20.55 -0.24
C GLU A 455 24.19 -22.06 -0.31
N CYS A 456 23.61 -22.85 0.60
CA CYS A 456 23.62 -24.30 0.45
C CYS A 456 22.89 -24.66 -0.86
N ARG A 457 23.48 -25.58 -1.66
CA ARG A 457 22.89 -26.13 -2.90
C ARG A 457 21.66 -27.03 -2.64
N LEU A 458 20.90 -26.74 -1.58
CA LEU A 458 19.67 -27.42 -1.24
C LEU A 458 18.57 -27.02 -2.21
N SER A 459 17.68 -27.96 -2.54
CA SER A 459 16.46 -27.62 -3.26
C SER A 459 15.57 -26.74 -2.37
N LYS A 460 14.64 -25.98 -2.97
CA LYS A 460 13.62 -25.23 -2.20
C LYS A 460 12.81 -26.13 -1.26
N THR A 461 12.62 -27.39 -1.65
CA THR A 461 11.92 -28.40 -0.85
C THR A 461 12.75 -28.80 0.37
N ASP A 462 14.06 -28.97 0.22
CA ASP A 462 14.93 -29.32 1.34
C ASP A 462 15.06 -28.17 2.33
N VAL A 463 15.17 -26.93 1.82
CA VAL A 463 15.12 -25.73 2.68
C VAL A 463 13.78 -25.64 3.42
N ALA A 464 12.67 -25.97 2.76
CA ALA A 464 11.37 -26.04 3.42
C ALA A 464 11.35 -27.10 4.54
N ASN A 465 11.90 -28.29 4.30
CA ASN A 465 12.01 -29.34 5.31
C ASN A 465 12.88 -28.89 6.50
N VAL A 466 14.00 -28.19 6.26
CA VAL A 466 14.81 -27.55 7.30
C VAL A 466 14.00 -26.56 8.12
N VAL A 467 13.18 -25.72 7.48
CA VAL A 467 12.30 -24.78 8.18
C VAL A 467 11.27 -25.49 9.05
N PHE A 468 10.69 -26.60 8.57
CA PHE A 468 9.78 -27.43 9.36
C PHE A 468 10.49 -28.06 10.57
N LEU A 469 11.74 -28.51 10.40
CA LEU A 469 12.55 -29.05 11.48
C LEU A 469 12.82 -27.99 12.56
N CYS A 470 13.31 -26.80 12.17
CA CYS A 470 13.54 -25.69 13.08
C CYS A 470 12.24 -25.28 13.80
N TRP A 471 11.11 -25.24 13.10
CA TRP A 471 9.82 -24.96 13.72
C TRP A 471 9.40 -26.04 14.72
N ARG A 472 9.67 -27.31 14.44
CA ARG A 472 9.39 -28.43 15.35
C ARG A 472 10.23 -28.33 16.61
N VAL A 473 11.53 -28.07 16.46
CA VAL A 473 12.44 -27.77 17.57
C VAL A 473 11.88 -26.63 18.40
N TRP A 474 11.58 -25.48 17.79
CA TRP A 474 11.06 -24.30 18.48
C TRP A 474 9.81 -24.58 19.32
N LYS A 475 8.78 -25.20 18.72
CA LYS A 475 7.52 -25.51 19.44
C LYS A 475 7.74 -26.51 20.57
N SER A 476 8.53 -27.54 20.33
CA SER A 476 8.75 -28.60 21.31
C SER A 476 9.60 -28.10 22.48
N ARG A 477 10.58 -27.21 22.22
CA ARG A 477 11.32 -26.50 23.27
C ARG A 477 10.39 -25.67 24.14
N PHE A 478 9.52 -24.87 23.52
CA PHE A 478 8.53 -24.06 24.26
C PHE A 478 7.67 -24.93 25.19
N TRP A 479 7.17 -26.07 24.70
CA TRP A 479 6.39 -27.01 25.52
C TRP A 479 7.22 -27.70 26.61
N ALA A 480 8.48 -28.03 26.35
CA ALA A 480 9.36 -28.59 27.36
C ALA A 480 9.57 -27.62 28.53
N ILE A 481 9.86 -26.35 28.20
CA ILE A 481 10.19 -25.31 29.18
C ILE A 481 8.97 -24.88 29.99
N HIS A 482 7.81 -24.71 29.35
CA HIS A 482 6.64 -24.09 29.98
C HIS A 482 5.51 -25.06 30.34
N LYS A 483 5.55 -26.29 29.81
CA LYS A 483 4.51 -27.32 30.02
C LYS A 483 5.10 -28.66 30.48
N PHE A 484 6.41 -28.74 30.69
CA PHE A 484 7.12 -29.95 31.13
C PHE A 484 6.83 -31.18 30.25
N ILE A 485 6.56 -30.96 28.95
CA ILE A 485 6.31 -32.02 27.98
C ILE A 485 7.64 -32.64 27.54
N GLN A 486 7.66 -33.97 27.33
CA GLN A 486 8.86 -34.70 26.92
C GLN A 486 9.48 -34.14 25.62
N TYR A 487 10.80 -33.95 25.66
CA TYR A 487 11.59 -33.36 24.58
C TYR A 487 12.73 -34.30 24.18
N ARG A 488 12.45 -35.26 23.28
CA ARG A 488 13.38 -36.31 22.81
C ARG A 488 13.42 -36.40 21.29
N GLY A 489 14.60 -36.61 20.70
CA GLY A 489 14.82 -36.63 19.25
C GLY A 489 13.85 -37.54 18.47
N PRO A 490 13.70 -38.83 18.81
CA PRO A 490 12.85 -39.76 18.06
C PRO A 490 11.38 -39.37 18.01
N THR A 491 10.84 -38.82 19.10
CA THR A 491 9.46 -38.32 19.15
C THR A 491 9.29 -37.08 18.28
N LEU A 492 10.26 -36.17 18.33
CA LEU A 492 10.27 -34.97 17.50
C LEU A 492 10.40 -35.28 16.01
N LEU A 493 11.18 -36.31 15.65
CA LEU A 493 11.35 -36.76 14.27
C LEU A 493 10.01 -37.21 13.66
N ARG A 494 9.28 -38.10 14.36
CA ARG A 494 7.94 -38.55 13.92
C ARG A 494 6.97 -37.39 13.73
N GLN A 495 6.95 -36.45 14.69
CA GLN A 495 6.11 -35.26 14.59
C GLN A 495 6.52 -34.29 13.47
N PHE A 496 7.81 -34.21 13.17
CA PHE A 496 8.33 -33.44 12.05
C PHE A 496 7.90 -34.07 10.71
N GLN A 497 8.10 -35.38 10.54
CA GLN A 497 7.71 -36.12 9.33
C GLN A 497 6.21 -35.99 9.06
N ALA A 498 5.37 -36.27 10.08
CA ALA A 498 3.92 -36.11 9.96
C ALA A 498 3.51 -34.68 9.56
N GLN A 499 4.18 -33.65 10.08
CA GLN A 499 3.88 -32.26 9.72
C GLN A 499 4.25 -31.92 8.28
N VAL A 500 5.36 -32.47 7.79
CA VAL A 500 5.80 -32.28 6.41
C VAL A 500 4.85 -32.99 5.46
N GLU A 501 4.46 -34.22 5.77
CA GLU A 501 3.49 -35.02 5.02
C GLU A 501 2.12 -34.34 4.96
N GLU A 502 1.59 -33.88 6.11
CA GLU A 502 0.34 -33.13 6.19
C GLU A 502 0.37 -31.90 5.28
N TRP A 503 1.47 -31.12 5.33
CA TRP A 503 1.60 -29.95 4.48
C TRP A 503 1.68 -30.29 3.00
N ARG A 504 2.44 -31.32 2.64
CA ARG A 504 2.54 -31.79 1.24
C ARG A 504 1.19 -32.26 0.75
N ALA A 505 0.47 -33.08 1.52
CA ALA A 505 -0.88 -33.53 1.19
C ALA A 505 -1.86 -32.35 0.98
N ALA A 506 -1.80 -31.34 1.85
CA ALA A 506 -2.66 -30.15 1.75
C ALA A 506 -2.29 -29.20 0.60
N THR A 507 -1.09 -29.32 0.01
CA THR A 507 -0.60 -28.44 -1.06
C THR A 507 -0.36 -29.14 -2.39
N SER A 508 -0.49 -30.47 -2.43
CA SER A 508 -0.56 -31.22 -3.68
C SER A 508 -1.72 -30.68 -4.51
N PRO A 509 -1.51 -30.43 -5.82
CA PRO A 509 -2.61 -30.10 -6.71
C PRO A 509 -3.65 -31.21 -6.59
N LEU A 510 -4.90 -30.87 -6.29
CA LEU A 510 -5.99 -31.82 -6.44
C LEU A 510 -5.97 -32.28 -7.90
N THR A 511 -5.60 -33.53 -8.14
CA THR A 511 -5.92 -34.22 -9.38
C THR A 511 -7.44 -34.27 -9.43
N LEU A 512 -8.05 -33.26 -10.07
CA LEU A 512 -9.38 -33.40 -10.63
C LEU A 512 -9.29 -34.62 -11.55
N HIS A 513 -9.77 -35.76 -11.08
CA HIS A 513 -10.04 -36.90 -11.94
C HIS A 513 -10.97 -36.39 -13.03
N GLN A 514 -10.41 -36.19 -14.23
CA GLN A 514 -11.22 -36.09 -15.42
C GLN A 514 -11.92 -37.44 -15.52
N GLY A 515 -13.20 -37.49 -15.14
CA GLY A 515 -14.06 -38.63 -15.41
C GLY A 515 -14.02 -38.95 -16.91
N PRO A 516 -14.30 -40.21 -17.30
CA PRO A 516 -14.15 -40.65 -18.68
C PRO A 516 -14.95 -39.74 -19.60
N ARG A 517 -14.27 -39.21 -20.63
CA ARG A 517 -14.88 -38.40 -21.68
C ARG A 517 -15.99 -39.23 -22.33
N GLY A 518 -17.23 -38.94 -21.94
CA GLY A 518 -18.42 -39.39 -22.65
C GLY A 518 -18.36 -38.88 -24.08
N GLN A 519 -18.50 -39.79 -25.02
CA GLN A 519 -18.52 -39.54 -26.46
C GLN A 519 -19.54 -38.46 -26.82
N GLY A 520 -19.17 -37.65 -27.80
CA GLY A 520 -19.90 -36.45 -28.18
C GLY A 520 -21.31 -36.73 -28.65
N ARG A 521 -22.24 -35.91 -28.14
CA ARG A 521 -23.36 -35.42 -28.94
C ARG A 521 -23.00 -34.02 -29.41
N GLN A 522 -22.70 -33.88 -30.69
CA GLN A 522 -22.66 -32.58 -31.37
C GLN A 522 -24.05 -31.96 -31.26
N VAL A 523 -24.15 -30.83 -30.56
CA VAL A 523 -25.29 -29.92 -30.64
C VAL A 523 -24.80 -28.72 -31.46
N PRO A 524 -25.56 -28.24 -32.47
CA PRO A 524 -25.04 -27.27 -33.42
C PRO A 524 -24.76 -25.92 -32.74
N ALA A 525 -23.69 -25.28 -33.20
CA ALA A 525 -23.35 -23.92 -32.85
C ALA A 525 -24.45 -22.96 -33.34
N SER A 526 -25.24 -22.43 -32.42
CA SER A 526 -25.97 -21.18 -32.62
C SER A 526 -25.36 -20.10 -31.71
N ARG A 527 -24.81 -19.08 -32.36
CA ARG A 527 -24.49 -17.79 -31.74
C ARG A 527 -25.81 -17.04 -31.59
N SER A 528 -26.28 -16.85 -30.36
CA SER A 528 -27.26 -15.80 -30.02
C SER A 528 -27.29 -15.54 -28.51
N GLY A 529 -27.17 -14.26 -28.14
CA GLY A 529 -27.71 -13.61 -26.93
C GLY A 529 -27.52 -14.30 -25.58
N ARG A 530 -26.68 -13.72 -24.71
CA ARG A 530 -26.92 -13.80 -23.26
C ARG A 530 -28.02 -12.79 -22.90
N ASP A 531 -29.25 -13.10 -23.27
CA ASP A 531 -30.42 -12.48 -22.67
C ASP A 531 -30.92 -13.43 -21.58
N GLY A 532 -30.75 -13.00 -20.33
CA GLY A 532 -31.39 -13.67 -19.21
C GLY A 532 -32.91 -13.56 -19.36
N LEU A 533 -33.62 -14.64 -19.03
CA LEU A 533 -35.07 -14.73 -18.99
C LEU A 533 -35.67 -13.48 -18.33
N CYS A 534 -36.35 -12.66 -19.14
CA CYS A 534 -37.09 -11.47 -18.71
C CYS A 534 -38.44 -11.90 -18.11
N PRO A 535 -38.85 -11.44 -16.92
CA PRO A 535 -40.24 -11.54 -16.50
C PRO A 535 -41.11 -10.61 -17.37
N ASP A 536 -42.29 -11.06 -17.78
CA ASP A 536 -43.19 -10.43 -18.77
C ASP A 536 -43.64 -8.98 -18.49
N ARG A 537 -43.17 -8.33 -17.41
CA ARG A 537 -43.46 -6.93 -17.06
C ARG A 537 -42.25 -6.13 -16.53
N GLY A 538 -41.01 -6.56 -16.78
CA GLY A 538 -39.81 -5.85 -16.35
C GLY A 538 -39.27 -4.85 -17.40
N VAL A 539 -38.95 -3.62 -16.99
CA VAL A 539 -38.19 -2.65 -17.82
C VAL A 539 -36.70 -2.77 -17.51
N LEU A 540 -35.87 -3.02 -18.53
CA LEU A 540 -34.41 -3.04 -18.41
C LEU A 540 -33.87 -1.61 -18.35
N VAL A 541 -33.36 -1.18 -17.19
CA VAL A 541 -32.67 0.11 -17.03
C VAL A 541 -31.19 -0.12 -16.79
N ARG A 542 -30.33 0.48 -17.63
CA ARG A 542 -28.87 0.43 -17.52
C ARG A 542 -28.39 1.60 -16.65
N PHE A 543 -27.71 1.32 -15.54
CA PHE A 543 -27.20 2.37 -14.64
C PHE A 543 -25.70 2.19 -14.36
N ASP A 544 -24.86 3.02 -15.00
CA ASP A 544 -23.76 3.75 -14.38
C ASP A 544 -23.24 4.88 -15.32
N GLY A 545 -22.66 5.94 -14.73
CA GLY A 545 -22.00 7.04 -15.43
C GLY A 545 -20.52 6.79 -15.71
N ALA A 546 -20.09 5.53 -15.80
CA ALA A 546 -18.69 5.15 -16.06
C ALA A 546 -18.54 4.29 -17.33
N TRP A 547 -19.56 4.25 -18.18
CA TRP A 547 -19.49 3.51 -19.43
C TRP A 547 -18.57 4.19 -20.45
N ARG A 548 -17.50 3.48 -20.86
CA ARG A 548 -16.79 3.70 -22.11
C ARG A 548 -17.09 2.53 -23.05
N GLN A 549 -17.41 2.84 -24.31
CA GLN A 549 -17.59 1.83 -25.35
C GLN A 549 -16.30 1.01 -25.52
N GLY A 550 -16.34 -0.29 -25.22
CA GLY A 550 -15.23 -1.23 -25.45
C GLY A 550 -14.66 -1.94 -24.21
N SER A 551 -15.03 -1.58 -22.97
CA SER A 551 -14.57 -2.31 -21.78
C SER A 551 -15.56 -3.42 -21.40
N GLY A 552 -15.26 -4.66 -21.76
CA GLY A 552 -16.01 -5.86 -21.36
C GLY A 552 -15.88 -6.25 -19.88
N GLY A 553 -15.99 -5.28 -18.96
CA GLY A 553 -15.96 -5.48 -17.50
C GLY A 553 -17.38 -5.49 -16.92
N GLY A 554 -17.65 -6.45 -16.03
CA GLY A 554 -18.98 -6.86 -15.57
C GLY A 554 -19.85 -5.77 -14.93
N ILE A 555 -21.13 -5.78 -15.32
CA ILE A 555 -22.21 -4.94 -14.82
C ILE A 555 -22.97 -5.72 -13.74
N GLY A 556 -23.33 -5.07 -12.63
CA GLY A 556 -24.29 -5.61 -11.67
C GLY A 556 -25.71 -5.50 -12.24
N LEU A 557 -26.42 -6.63 -12.36
CA LEU A 557 -27.82 -6.66 -12.81
C LEU A 557 -28.75 -6.55 -11.59
N CYS A 558 -29.79 -5.73 -11.69
CA CYS A 558 -30.88 -5.64 -10.73
C CYS A 558 -32.20 -5.57 -11.51
N TRP A 559 -33.24 -6.24 -10.99
CA TRP A 559 -34.60 -6.21 -11.52
C TRP A 559 -35.50 -5.49 -10.50
N PHE A 560 -36.36 -4.57 -10.95
CA PHE A 560 -37.49 -4.11 -10.14
C PHE A 560 -38.74 -4.90 -10.53
N LEU A 561 -39.41 -5.47 -9.55
CA LEU A 561 -40.77 -6.00 -9.71
C LEU A 561 -41.73 -4.85 -9.39
N SER A 562 -42.56 -4.45 -10.36
CA SER A 562 -43.71 -3.58 -10.13
C SER A 562 -44.85 -4.36 -9.49
#